data_AF-A0A9E0Q3X2-F1
#
_entry.id   AF-A0A9E0Q3X2-F1
#
_cell.length_a   1.000
_cell.length_b   1.000
_cell.length_c   1.000
_cell.angle_alpha   90.00
_cell.angle_beta   90.00
_cell.angle_gamma   90.00
#
_symmetry.space_group_name_H-M   'P 1'
#
loop_
_entity.id
_entity.type
_entity.pdbx_description
1 polymer ?
#
loop_
_entity_poly.entity_id
_entity_poly.type
_entity_poly.pdbx_seq_one_letter_code
_entity_poly.pdbx_strand_id
1 'polypeptide(L)'
;MSTDTKSVSPNVSAQPVDVAAGDASRRLARISSTVQQLSARIAHGATVADLRSAALQADALVATLRLGGAGIELTMDLVSELNDQLLVRLWQLLAPAELIRNSCLIVMGSEGRGEQTLKTDQDNALLLREAYRFDGIAALAESFTAGLLDFGYPLCPGGIMLSNPHWRQHPSEFREAIGRWCHGPDADGTMQLAILMDARALAGDASLLDDAKRHLWSILPDSDAFLARFVSPVAQFDHSASGWWHWLSLRHDDHRQVVDLKKSGSFQLVHGVRALALKHHVDAPSTRARLRALVEHHGLPPGLARDLRDALHLLIGLRLDHHLRQRRLGQPADNLVEFRDLGTLEHAQLDSAVGIVKDFRKYLQLHCPFEML
;
A
#
# COMPACT_ATOMS: atom_id res chain seq x y z
N MET A 1 82.57 11.48 -17.99
CA MET A 1 81.85 11.70 -16.72
C MET A 1 80.72 12.66 -17.04
N SER A 2 79.54 12.11 -17.32
CA SER A 2 78.37 12.84 -17.81
C SER A 2 77.29 12.85 -16.75
N THR A 3 76.64 14.00 -16.62
CA THR A 3 75.69 14.40 -15.59
C THR A 3 74.33 13.71 -15.76
N ASP A 4 73.85 13.01 -14.72
CA ASP A 4 72.49 12.48 -14.63
C ASP A 4 71.55 13.47 -13.92
N THR A 5 70.66 14.08 -14.69
CA THR A 5 69.48 14.81 -14.22
C THR A 5 68.34 13.83 -13.95
N LYS A 6 67.96 13.62 -12.68
CA LYS A 6 66.71 12.93 -12.31
C LYS A 6 65.53 13.90 -12.42
N SER A 7 64.59 13.58 -13.31
CA SER A 7 63.29 14.24 -13.41
C SER A 7 62.35 13.76 -12.31
N VAL A 8 61.62 14.71 -11.72
CA VAL A 8 60.52 14.48 -10.78
C VAL A 8 59.22 14.34 -11.58
N SER A 9 58.52 13.22 -11.45
CA SER A 9 57.15 13.06 -11.96
C SER A 9 56.14 13.57 -10.92
N PRO A 10 55.11 14.36 -11.30
CA PRO A 10 54.09 14.79 -10.37
C PRO A 10 53.08 13.66 -10.12
N ASN A 11 52.75 13.49 -8.85
CA ASN A 11 51.72 12.61 -8.34
C ASN A 11 50.34 13.10 -8.79
N VAL A 12 49.58 12.28 -9.54
CA VAL A 12 48.21 12.59 -9.98
C VAL A 12 47.19 11.71 -9.27
N SER A 13 46.28 12.41 -8.59
CA SER A 13 44.89 12.07 -8.25
C SER A 13 44.61 10.94 -7.26
N ALA A 14 44.35 11.34 -6.02
CA ALA A 14 43.36 10.73 -5.15
C ALA A 14 42.04 11.53 -5.23
N GLN A 15 41.18 11.31 -6.23
CA GLN A 15 39.81 11.84 -6.25
C GLN A 15 38.86 10.97 -7.09
N PRO A 16 38.19 9.97 -6.48
CA PRO A 16 36.85 9.59 -6.96
C PRO A 16 35.76 9.55 -5.87
N VAL A 17 36.13 9.51 -4.59
CA VAL A 17 35.16 9.22 -3.50
C VAL A 17 34.37 10.47 -3.06
N ASP A 18 35.00 11.64 -3.09
CA ASP A 18 34.42 12.89 -2.55
C ASP A 18 33.34 13.52 -3.48
N VAL A 19 33.47 13.30 -4.79
CA VAL A 19 32.51 13.83 -5.79
C VAL A 19 31.18 13.07 -5.77
N ALA A 20 31.22 11.75 -5.56
CA ALA A 20 30.03 10.90 -5.49
C ALA A 20 29.20 11.17 -4.22
N ALA A 21 29.85 11.36 -3.07
CA ALA A 21 29.18 11.75 -1.82
C ALA A 21 28.53 13.14 -1.95
N GLY A 22 29.21 14.09 -2.60
CA GLY A 22 28.67 15.42 -2.88
C GLY A 22 27.50 15.44 -3.87
N ASP A 23 27.40 14.49 -4.80
CA ASP A 23 26.24 14.33 -5.70
C ASP A 23 25.04 13.73 -4.97
N ALA A 24 25.25 12.66 -4.19
CA ALA A 24 24.21 12.03 -3.38
C ALA A 24 23.57 13.03 -2.38
N SER A 25 24.38 13.82 -1.67
CA SER A 25 23.88 14.84 -0.74
C SER A 25 23.07 15.93 -1.45
N ARG A 26 23.48 16.35 -2.65
CA ARG A 26 22.74 17.35 -3.45
C ARG A 26 21.41 16.80 -3.97
N ARG A 27 21.36 15.53 -4.36
CA ARG A 27 20.13 14.84 -4.77
C ARG A 27 19.14 14.74 -3.62
N LEU A 28 19.59 14.34 -2.43
CA LEU A 28 18.75 14.28 -1.23
C LEU A 28 18.20 15.65 -0.85
N ALA A 29 19.04 16.70 -0.87
CA ALA A 29 18.60 18.07 -0.62
C ALA A 29 17.52 18.53 -1.63
N ARG A 30 17.69 18.17 -2.91
CA ARG A 30 16.70 18.47 -3.95
C ARG A 30 15.38 17.74 -3.72
N ILE A 31 15.42 16.44 -3.41
CA ILE A 31 14.23 15.64 -3.08
C ILE A 31 13.49 16.26 -1.89
N SER A 32 14.22 16.56 -0.81
CA SER A 32 13.65 17.20 0.39
C SER A 32 12.99 18.53 0.05
N SER A 33 13.67 19.38 -0.73
CA SER A 33 13.11 20.66 -1.16
C SER A 33 11.86 20.48 -2.03
N THR A 34 11.82 19.49 -2.92
CA THR A 34 10.64 19.20 -3.75
C THR A 34 9.46 18.72 -2.90
N VAL A 35 9.70 17.81 -1.94
CA VAL A 35 8.66 17.36 -1.00
C VAL A 35 8.08 18.53 -0.21
N GLN A 36 8.94 19.40 0.33
CA GLN A 36 8.51 20.59 1.09
C GLN A 36 7.69 21.56 0.22
N GLN A 37 8.12 21.81 -1.01
CA GLN A 37 7.39 22.66 -1.96
C GLN A 37 6.03 22.07 -2.31
N LEU A 38 5.95 20.75 -2.56
CA LEU A 38 4.68 20.09 -2.84
C LEU A 38 3.74 20.13 -1.64
N SER A 39 4.24 19.84 -0.44
CA SER A 39 3.47 19.93 0.80
C SER A 39 2.90 21.33 0.99
N ALA A 40 3.73 22.38 0.79
CA ALA A 40 3.29 23.76 0.88
C ALA A 40 2.23 24.10 -0.18
N ARG A 41 2.39 23.63 -1.43
CA ARG A 41 1.41 23.85 -2.50
C ARG A 41 0.07 23.18 -2.21
N ILE A 42 0.09 21.96 -1.66
CA ILE A 42 -1.12 21.26 -1.23
C ILE A 42 -1.80 22.08 -0.13
N ALA A 43 -1.07 22.43 0.93
CA ALA A 43 -1.62 23.17 2.07
C ALA A 43 -2.28 24.51 1.68
N HIS A 44 -1.70 25.24 0.72
CA HIS A 44 -2.21 26.54 0.26
C HIS A 44 -3.13 26.45 -0.96
N GLY A 45 -3.37 25.27 -1.53
CA GLY A 45 -4.25 25.10 -2.68
C GLY A 45 -5.66 25.58 -2.36
N ALA A 46 -6.20 26.52 -3.16
CA ALA A 46 -7.50 27.14 -2.90
C ALA A 46 -8.62 26.50 -3.73
N THR A 47 -8.26 25.73 -4.77
CA THR A 47 -9.20 25.10 -5.69
C THR A 47 -8.84 23.64 -5.93
N VAL A 48 -9.81 22.85 -6.40
CA VAL A 48 -9.60 21.45 -6.81
C VAL A 48 -8.54 21.38 -7.93
N ALA A 49 -8.49 22.39 -8.82
CA ALA A 49 -7.51 22.45 -9.89
C ALA A 49 -6.05 22.63 -9.37
N ASP A 50 -5.87 23.40 -8.30
CA ASP A 50 -4.54 23.56 -7.66
C ASP A 50 -4.04 22.21 -7.11
N LEU A 51 -4.94 21.47 -6.47
CA LEU A 51 -4.66 20.14 -5.92
C LEU A 51 -4.36 19.13 -7.02
N ARG A 52 -5.09 19.17 -8.15
CA ARG A 52 -4.78 18.35 -9.33
C ARG A 52 -3.36 18.57 -9.81
N SER A 53 -2.93 19.83 -9.91
CA SER A 53 -1.56 20.18 -10.31
C SER A 53 -0.51 19.60 -9.34
N ALA A 54 -0.77 19.66 -8.04
CA ALA A 54 0.10 19.08 -7.02
C ALA A 54 0.14 17.55 -7.10
N ALA A 55 -1.01 16.90 -7.30
CA ALA A 55 -1.13 15.45 -7.44
C ALA A 55 -0.34 14.92 -8.65
N LEU A 56 -0.36 15.63 -9.78
CA LEU A 56 0.44 15.27 -10.96
C LEU A 56 1.95 15.40 -10.72
N GLN A 57 2.37 16.37 -9.90
CA GLN A 57 3.78 16.52 -9.55
C GLN A 57 4.25 15.50 -8.51
N ALA A 58 3.36 15.07 -7.60
CA ALA A 58 3.65 13.96 -6.70
C ALA A 58 4.01 12.69 -7.50
N ASP A 59 3.28 12.40 -8.58
CA ASP A 59 3.62 11.26 -9.47
C ASP A 59 5.02 11.40 -10.10
N ALA A 60 5.38 12.61 -10.52
CA ALA A 60 6.72 12.88 -11.07
C ALA A 60 7.82 12.74 -10.01
N LEU A 61 7.52 13.09 -8.76
CA LEU A 61 8.43 12.87 -7.64
C LEU A 61 8.68 11.38 -7.40
N VAL A 62 7.65 10.53 -7.47
CA VAL A 62 7.81 9.07 -7.32
C VAL A 62 8.80 8.51 -8.35
N ALA A 63 8.65 8.90 -9.62
CA ALA A 63 9.59 8.52 -10.66
C ALA A 63 11.03 9.00 -10.36
N THR A 64 11.16 10.22 -9.85
CA THR A 64 12.46 10.81 -9.48
C THR A 64 13.11 10.08 -8.30
N LEU A 65 12.32 9.75 -7.26
CA LEU A 65 12.76 8.97 -6.11
C LEU A 65 13.26 7.59 -6.54
N ARG A 66 12.48 6.90 -7.37
CA ARG A 66 12.83 5.55 -7.85
C ARG A 66 14.10 5.56 -8.71
N LEU A 67 14.20 6.46 -9.68
CA LEU A 67 15.41 6.63 -10.51
C LEU A 67 16.63 7.09 -9.69
N GLY A 68 16.40 7.82 -8.60
CA GLY A 68 17.43 8.26 -7.66
C GLY A 68 17.93 7.18 -6.71
N GLY A 69 17.38 5.96 -6.77
CA GLY A 69 17.76 4.85 -5.90
C GLY A 69 17.24 4.97 -4.47
N ALA A 70 16.20 5.79 -4.24
CA ALA A 70 15.56 5.86 -2.92
C ALA A 70 14.99 4.48 -2.55
N GLY A 71 15.15 4.10 -1.28
CA GLY A 71 14.55 2.89 -0.74
C GLY A 71 13.03 2.91 -0.91
N ILE A 72 12.44 1.75 -1.18
CA ILE A 72 10.98 1.65 -1.41
C ILE A 72 10.18 2.07 -0.18
N GLU A 73 10.70 1.77 1.02
CA GLU A 73 10.10 2.17 2.29
C GLU A 73 9.99 3.70 2.42
N LEU A 74 11.10 4.41 2.20
CA LEU A 74 11.10 5.89 2.18
C LEU A 74 10.17 6.44 1.09
N THR A 75 10.13 5.80 -0.07
CA THR A 75 9.23 6.20 -1.16
C THR A 75 7.77 6.10 -0.73
N MET A 76 7.37 4.99 -0.10
CA MET A 76 6.01 4.81 0.42
C MET A 76 5.69 5.83 1.53
N ASP A 77 6.58 6.00 2.50
CA ASP A 77 6.38 6.95 3.62
C ASP A 77 6.17 8.39 3.09
N LEU A 78 6.98 8.84 2.13
CA LEU A 78 6.85 10.18 1.52
C LEU A 78 5.59 10.32 0.66
N VAL A 79 5.24 9.30 -0.12
CA VAL A 79 4.04 9.32 -0.97
C VAL A 79 2.78 9.35 -0.13
N SER A 80 2.70 8.49 0.89
CA SER A 80 1.54 8.43 1.78
C SER A 80 1.33 9.74 2.53
N GLU A 81 2.40 10.39 3.01
CA GLU A 81 2.30 11.72 3.61
C GLU A 81 1.74 12.78 2.64
N LEU A 82 2.24 12.82 1.40
CA LEU A 82 1.75 13.76 0.39
C LEU A 82 0.30 13.47 -0.02
N ASN A 83 -0.06 12.19 -0.16
CA ASN A 83 -1.41 11.76 -0.48
C ASN A 83 -2.38 12.12 0.64
N ASP A 84 -2.00 11.89 1.91
CA ASP A 84 -2.80 12.25 3.06
C ASP A 84 -3.11 13.75 3.07
N GLN A 85 -2.08 14.59 2.92
CA GLN A 85 -2.26 16.05 2.84
C GLN A 85 -3.19 16.44 1.68
N LEU A 86 -3.06 15.80 0.53
CA LEU A 86 -3.87 16.06 -0.66
C LEU A 86 -5.34 15.71 -0.42
N LEU A 87 -5.62 14.52 0.15
CA LEU A 87 -6.97 14.05 0.44
C LEU A 87 -7.62 14.89 1.56
N VAL A 88 -6.88 15.20 2.63
CA VAL A 88 -7.34 16.11 3.69
C VAL A 88 -7.69 17.47 3.12
N ARG A 89 -6.84 18.03 2.26
CA ARG A 89 -7.09 19.33 1.67
C ARG A 89 -8.27 19.32 0.72
N LEU A 90 -8.41 18.29 -0.12
CA LEU A 90 -9.58 18.12 -0.98
C LEU A 90 -10.86 18.06 -0.13
N TRP A 91 -10.85 17.28 0.95
CA TRP A 91 -11.98 17.22 1.87
C TRP A 91 -12.31 18.58 2.48
N GLN A 92 -11.31 19.36 2.90
CA GLN A 92 -11.51 20.71 3.44
C GLN A 92 -12.04 21.72 2.42
N LEU A 93 -11.73 21.56 1.14
CA LEU A 93 -12.27 22.42 0.08
C LEU A 93 -13.74 22.10 -0.24
N LEU A 94 -14.14 20.84 -0.08
CA LEU A 94 -15.49 20.37 -0.42
C LEU A 94 -16.45 20.40 0.78
N ALA A 95 -15.98 20.00 1.96
CA ALA A 95 -16.78 19.82 3.16
C ALA A 95 -16.79 21.07 4.07
N PRO A 96 -17.97 21.53 4.52
CA PRO A 96 -18.03 22.60 5.49
C PRO A 96 -17.41 22.16 6.82
N ALA A 97 -16.84 23.11 7.56
CA ALA A 97 -16.15 22.83 8.83
C ALA A 97 -17.04 22.10 9.85
N GLU A 98 -18.35 22.31 9.82
CA GLU A 98 -19.30 21.60 10.69
C GLU A 98 -19.41 20.10 10.36
N LEU A 99 -19.46 19.74 9.07
CA LEU A 99 -19.45 18.34 8.64
C LEU A 99 -18.14 17.68 9.06
N ILE A 100 -17.00 18.35 8.87
CA ILE A 100 -15.67 17.82 9.25
C ILE A 100 -15.62 17.51 10.77
N ARG A 101 -16.12 18.41 11.63
CA ARG A 101 -16.14 18.18 13.10
C ARG A 101 -17.09 17.06 13.54
N ASN A 102 -18.10 16.75 12.73
CA ASN A 102 -19.10 15.72 13.01
C ASN A 102 -18.93 14.46 12.17
N SER A 103 -17.76 14.28 11.56
CA SER A 103 -17.46 13.11 10.77
C SER A 103 -16.02 12.64 10.96
N CYS A 104 -15.74 11.43 10.50
CA CYS A 104 -14.39 10.88 10.37
C CYS A 104 -14.22 10.41 8.95
N LEU A 105 -13.39 11.11 8.17
CA LEU A 105 -12.91 10.63 6.88
C LEU A 105 -11.83 9.58 7.15
N ILE A 106 -11.96 8.43 6.50
CA ILE A 106 -11.14 7.25 6.73
C ILE A 106 -10.50 6.84 5.39
N VAL A 107 -9.23 6.46 5.45
CA VAL A 107 -8.54 5.76 4.36
C VAL A 107 -8.22 4.34 4.77
N MET A 108 -8.27 3.43 3.80
CA MET A 108 -8.15 1.98 4.01
C MET A 108 -7.27 1.37 2.90
N GLY A 109 -7.17 0.05 2.87
CA GLY A 109 -6.37 -0.61 1.85
C GLY A 109 -4.93 -0.11 1.87
N SER A 110 -4.27 -0.04 0.71
CA SER A 110 -2.86 0.38 0.65
C SER A 110 -2.60 1.80 1.16
N GLU A 111 -3.60 2.67 1.10
CA GLU A 111 -3.51 4.05 1.62
C GLU A 111 -3.53 4.04 3.16
N GLY A 112 -4.47 3.31 3.76
CA GLY A 112 -4.54 3.12 5.21
C GLY A 112 -3.27 2.48 5.79
N ARG A 113 -2.67 1.52 5.05
CA ARG A 113 -1.41 0.88 5.44
C ARG A 113 -0.16 1.74 5.24
N GLY A 114 -0.23 2.86 4.52
CA GLY A 114 0.95 3.65 4.16
C GLY A 114 1.88 2.93 3.18
N GLU A 115 1.33 2.14 2.25
CA GLU A 115 2.06 1.26 1.33
C GLU A 115 1.82 1.64 -0.15
N GLN A 116 1.37 2.87 -0.39
CA GLN A 116 1.17 3.38 -1.75
C GLN A 116 2.50 3.82 -2.37
N THR A 117 2.63 3.67 -3.69
CA THR A 117 3.77 4.18 -4.45
C THR A 117 3.30 5.07 -5.58
N LEU A 118 2.64 4.51 -6.58
CA LEU A 118 1.82 5.28 -7.52
C LEU A 118 0.36 5.22 -7.07
N LYS A 119 -0.46 6.17 -7.56
CA LYS A 119 -1.90 6.20 -7.30
C LYS A 119 -2.54 4.85 -7.62
N THR A 120 -3.13 4.25 -6.60
CA THR A 120 -3.92 3.01 -6.66
C THR A 120 -5.40 3.35 -6.51
N ASP A 121 -6.24 2.32 -6.55
CA ASP A 121 -7.66 2.40 -6.19
C ASP A 121 -7.86 3.22 -4.90
N GLN A 122 -8.89 4.07 -4.91
CA GLN A 122 -9.28 4.87 -3.76
C GLN A 122 -10.14 4.03 -2.80
N ASP A 123 -9.59 3.70 -1.63
CA ASP A 123 -10.29 2.95 -0.57
C ASP A 123 -10.58 3.90 0.60
N ASN A 124 -11.78 4.47 0.65
CA ASN A 124 -12.14 5.48 1.63
C ASN A 124 -13.57 5.33 2.17
N ALA A 125 -13.80 5.86 3.37
CA ALA A 125 -15.08 5.80 4.06
C ALA A 125 -15.32 7.08 4.87
N LEU A 126 -16.58 7.30 5.25
CA LEU A 126 -16.98 8.41 6.10
C LEU A 126 -17.92 7.92 7.20
N LEU A 127 -17.51 8.08 8.46
CA LEU A 127 -18.41 7.90 9.59
C LEU A 127 -19.00 9.24 10.01
N LEU A 128 -20.33 9.35 10.08
CA LEU A 128 -21.05 10.54 10.51
C LEU A 128 -21.52 10.37 11.95
N ARG A 129 -21.32 11.34 12.82
CA ARG A 129 -21.82 11.26 14.21
C ARG A 129 -23.31 10.91 14.24
N GLU A 130 -23.72 10.01 15.14
CA GLU A 130 -25.03 9.34 15.15
C GLU A 130 -26.25 10.24 14.91
N ALA A 131 -26.27 11.44 15.52
CA ALA A 131 -27.38 12.40 15.40
C ALA A 131 -27.12 13.53 14.40
N TYR A 132 -25.93 13.59 13.78
CA TYR A 132 -25.60 14.62 12.81
C TYR A 132 -26.23 14.28 11.45
N ARG A 133 -26.78 15.26 10.77
CA ARG A 133 -27.33 15.11 9.42
C ARG A 133 -26.81 16.25 8.56
N PHE A 134 -26.46 15.95 7.32
CA PHE A 134 -26.00 16.92 6.35
C PHE A 134 -26.71 16.71 5.02
N ASP A 135 -27.58 17.65 4.67
CA ASP A 135 -28.28 17.64 3.39
C ASP A 135 -27.26 17.79 2.26
N GLY A 136 -27.31 16.89 1.28
CA GLY A 136 -26.37 16.87 0.16
C GLY A 136 -25.09 16.06 0.40
N ILE A 137 -25.00 15.28 1.49
CA ILE A 137 -23.81 14.42 1.75
C ILE A 137 -23.50 13.48 0.59
N ALA A 138 -24.51 12.96 -0.11
CA ALA A 138 -24.33 12.10 -1.27
C ALA A 138 -23.65 12.83 -2.44
N ALA A 139 -24.10 14.03 -2.77
CA ALA A 139 -23.50 14.84 -3.84
C ALA A 139 -22.07 15.27 -3.50
N LEU A 140 -21.83 15.58 -2.23
CA LEU A 140 -20.50 15.92 -1.73
C LEU A 140 -19.55 14.72 -1.81
N ALA A 141 -20.04 13.54 -1.46
CA ALA A 141 -19.31 12.28 -1.55
C ALA A 141 -18.91 11.95 -3.00
N GLU A 142 -19.84 12.09 -3.95
CA GLU A 142 -19.56 11.97 -5.38
C GLU A 142 -18.51 13.00 -5.84
N SER A 143 -18.59 14.23 -5.34
CA SER A 143 -17.62 15.28 -5.69
C SER A 143 -16.21 14.98 -5.18
N PHE A 144 -16.09 14.38 -3.99
CA PHE A 144 -14.80 13.93 -3.44
C PHE A 144 -14.21 12.79 -4.29
N THR A 145 -15.01 11.75 -4.58
CA THR A 145 -14.60 10.63 -5.44
C THR A 145 -14.19 11.10 -6.84
N ALA A 146 -14.95 12.02 -7.43
CA ALA A 146 -14.64 12.61 -8.74
C ALA A 146 -13.35 13.47 -8.71
N GLY A 147 -13.12 14.21 -7.62
CA GLY A 147 -11.87 14.95 -7.41
C GLY A 147 -10.66 14.02 -7.38
N LEU A 148 -10.74 12.92 -6.61
CA LEU A 148 -9.67 11.91 -6.59
C LEU A 148 -9.47 11.24 -7.96
N LEU A 149 -10.56 10.97 -8.69
CA LEU A 149 -10.47 10.45 -10.05
C LEU A 149 -9.72 11.42 -10.99
N ASP A 150 -10.02 12.72 -10.93
CA ASP A 150 -9.31 13.74 -11.71
C ASP A 150 -7.84 13.92 -11.30
N PHE A 151 -7.51 13.60 -10.05
CA PHE A 151 -6.12 13.56 -9.57
C PHE A 151 -5.36 12.31 -10.05
N GLY A 152 -6.07 11.32 -10.60
CA GLY A 152 -5.54 10.09 -11.15
C GLY A 152 -5.65 8.86 -10.22
N TYR A 153 -6.46 8.94 -9.15
CA TYR A 153 -6.80 7.77 -8.33
C TYR A 153 -7.97 7.03 -8.98
N PRO A 154 -7.76 5.81 -9.54
CA PRO A 154 -8.85 5.06 -10.14
C PRO A 154 -9.95 4.73 -9.11
N LEU A 155 -11.17 4.56 -9.60
CA LEU A 155 -12.28 4.07 -8.78
C LEU A 155 -11.97 2.65 -8.28
N CYS A 156 -12.29 2.36 -7.02
CA CYS A 156 -12.13 1.01 -6.49
C CYS A 156 -13.14 0.06 -7.14
N PRO A 157 -12.70 -1.03 -7.80
CA PRO A 157 -13.60 -2.02 -8.39
C PRO A 157 -14.53 -2.70 -7.38
N GLY A 158 -14.11 -2.76 -6.10
CA GLY A 158 -14.91 -3.27 -4.99
C GLY A 158 -15.90 -2.27 -4.40
N GLY A 159 -15.95 -1.03 -4.91
CA GLY A 159 -16.88 0.00 -4.43
C GLY A 159 -16.59 0.50 -3.01
N ILE A 160 -15.33 0.41 -2.56
CA ILE A 160 -14.86 0.79 -1.22
C ILE A 160 -14.64 2.31 -1.14
N MET A 161 -15.70 3.08 -1.33
CA MET A 161 -15.61 4.54 -1.47
C MET A 161 -16.76 5.20 -0.73
N LEU A 162 -16.54 6.37 -0.14
CA LEU A 162 -17.58 7.12 0.59
C LEU A 162 -18.75 7.62 -0.28
N SER A 163 -18.61 7.56 -1.61
CA SER A 163 -19.72 7.71 -2.56
C SER A 163 -20.74 6.58 -2.42
N ASN A 164 -20.28 5.36 -2.13
CA ASN A 164 -21.11 4.22 -1.78
C ASN A 164 -21.69 4.37 -0.35
N PRO A 165 -23.02 4.37 -0.16
CA PRO A 165 -23.64 4.45 1.16
C PRO A 165 -23.21 3.36 2.15
N HIS A 166 -22.73 2.21 1.66
CA HIS A 166 -22.17 1.17 2.52
C HIS A 166 -20.93 1.63 3.30
N TRP A 167 -20.17 2.58 2.75
CA TRP A 167 -18.96 3.17 3.33
C TRP A 167 -19.19 4.60 3.84
N ARG A 168 -20.45 5.03 3.91
CA ARG A 168 -20.85 6.33 4.43
C ARG A 168 -22.01 6.17 5.40
N GLN A 169 -21.70 5.97 6.67
CA GLN A 169 -22.65 5.47 7.66
C GLN A 169 -22.55 6.19 9.00
N HIS A 170 -23.58 6.04 9.83
CA HIS A 170 -23.50 6.34 11.25
C HIS A 170 -22.83 5.21 12.05
N PRO A 171 -22.27 5.49 13.24
CA PRO A 171 -21.65 4.47 14.09
C PRO A 171 -22.53 3.25 14.36
N SER A 172 -23.83 3.42 14.60
CA SER A 172 -24.76 2.30 14.81
C SER A 172 -24.83 1.38 13.58
N GLU A 173 -25.09 1.94 12.40
CA GLU A 173 -25.18 1.23 11.12
C GLU A 173 -23.86 0.51 10.77
N PHE A 174 -22.73 1.19 11.02
CA PHE A 174 -21.41 0.63 10.75
C PHE A 174 -21.08 -0.53 11.70
N ARG A 175 -21.48 -0.43 12.98
CA ARG A 175 -21.37 -1.55 13.93
C ARG A 175 -22.18 -2.77 13.46
N GLU A 176 -23.39 -2.56 12.96
CA GLU A 176 -24.18 -3.65 12.38
C GLU A 176 -23.51 -4.24 11.14
N ALA A 177 -22.91 -3.40 10.28
CA ALA A 177 -22.14 -3.87 9.12
C ALA A 177 -20.97 -4.76 9.55
N ILE A 178 -20.20 -4.33 10.56
CA ILE A 178 -19.11 -5.13 11.15
C ILE A 178 -19.65 -6.46 11.69
N GLY A 179 -20.80 -6.45 12.38
CA GLY A 179 -21.46 -7.68 12.86
C GLY A 179 -21.82 -8.64 11.73
N ARG A 180 -22.34 -8.12 10.60
CA ARG A 180 -22.63 -8.92 9.40
C ARG A 180 -21.36 -9.45 8.75
N TRP A 181 -20.27 -8.69 8.71
CA TRP A 181 -19.01 -9.19 8.14
C TRP A 181 -18.37 -10.27 9.02
N CYS A 182 -18.51 -10.19 10.34
CA CYS A 182 -18.01 -11.18 11.28
C CYS A 182 -18.84 -12.48 11.26
N HIS A 183 -20.16 -12.37 11.38
CA HIS A 183 -21.04 -13.51 11.65
C HIS A 183 -22.03 -13.84 10.53
N GLY A 184 -22.15 -12.96 9.53
CA GLY A 184 -23.09 -13.13 8.43
C GLY A 184 -22.62 -14.13 7.38
N PRO A 185 -23.54 -14.55 6.51
CA PRO A 185 -23.27 -15.49 5.41
C PRO A 185 -22.57 -14.83 4.21
N ASP A 186 -22.28 -13.53 4.28
CA ASP A 186 -21.68 -12.77 3.19
C ASP A 186 -20.28 -13.33 2.85
N ALA A 187 -20.10 -13.71 1.59
CA ALA A 187 -18.84 -14.23 1.06
C ALA A 187 -17.72 -13.18 1.14
N ASP A 188 -18.06 -11.90 0.98
CA ASP A 188 -17.09 -10.80 0.95
C ASP A 188 -16.78 -10.25 2.35
N GLY A 189 -17.52 -10.67 3.39
CA GLY A 189 -17.39 -10.13 4.75
C GLY A 189 -15.96 -10.17 5.29
N THR A 190 -15.23 -11.27 5.06
CA THR A 190 -13.83 -11.38 5.51
C THR A 190 -12.89 -10.41 4.79
N MET A 191 -13.16 -10.09 3.53
CA MET A 191 -12.41 -9.08 2.79
C MET A 191 -12.73 -7.67 3.30
N GLN A 192 -14.00 -7.38 3.62
CA GLN A 192 -14.37 -6.10 4.23
C GLN A 192 -13.72 -5.89 5.59
N LEU A 193 -13.61 -6.95 6.39
CA LEU A 193 -12.84 -6.91 7.64
C LEU A 193 -11.35 -6.65 7.39
N ALA A 194 -10.75 -7.33 6.41
CA ALA A 194 -9.36 -7.11 6.05
C ALA A 194 -9.08 -5.67 5.62
N ILE A 195 -10.03 -5.04 4.91
CA ILE A 195 -9.98 -3.63 4.52
C ILE A 195 -10.12 -2.72 5.75
N LEU A 196 -11.09 -2.99 6.63
CA LEU A 196 -11.29 -2.22 7.87
C LEU A 196 -10.08 -2.34 8.83
N MET A 197 -9.40 -3.48 8.88
CA MET A 197 -8.18 -3.64 9.68
C MET A 197 -7.07 -2.68 9.26
N ASP A 198 -7.04 -2.27 8.00
CA ASP A 198 -6.07 -1.31 7.48
C ASP A 198 -6.48 0.14 7.74
N ALA A 199 -7.69 0.38 8.25
CA ALA A 199 -8.27 1.70 8.34
C ALA A 199 -7.48 2.63 9.26
N ARG A 200 -7.34 3.88 8.80
CA ARG A 200 -6.80 5.00 9.56
C ARG A 200 -7.68 6.23 9.35
N ALA A 201 -7.91 6.97 10.44
CA ALA A 201 -8.60 8.24 10.38
C ALA A 201 -7.69 9.28 9.69
N LEU A 202 -8.23 9.93 8.68
CA LEU A 202 -7.52 10.93 7.89
C LEU A 202 -7.91 12.36 8.27
N ALA A 203 -9.20 12.63 8.48
CA ALA A 203 -9.68 13.96 8.89
C ALA A 203 -10.94 13.85 9.75
N GLY A 204 -11.16 14.84 10.62
CA GLY A 204 -12.32 14.90 11.51
C GLY A 204 -12.08 14.23 12.86
N ASP A 205 -13.11 13.60 13.42
CA ASP A 205 -13.07 12.98 14.75
C ASP A 205 -12.67 11.50 14.68
N ALA A 206 -11.38 11.23 14.89
CA ALA A 206 -10.81 9.88 14.87
C ALA A 206 -11.47 8.89 15.85
N SER A 207 -12.08 9.39 16.93
CA SER A 207 -12.75 8.52 17.92
C SER A 207 -13.89 7.70 17.31
N LEU A 208 -14.51 8.16 16.21
CA LEU A 208 -15.54 7.39 15.50
C LEU A 208 -14.98 6.10 14.88
N LEU A 209 -13.77 6.17 14.30
CA LEU A 209 -13.10 4.97 13.78
C LEU A 209 -12.59 4.09 14.93
N ASP A 210 -12.00 4.70 15.97
CA ASP A 210 -11.52 3.95 17.13
C ASP A 210 -12.65 3.14 17.77
N ASP A 211 -13.84 3.73 17.88
CA ASP A 211 -15.07 3.08 18.36
C ASP A 211 -15.50 1.90 17.49
N ALA A 212 -15.42 2.05 16.16
CA ALA A 212 -15.73 0.99 15.21
C ALA A 212 -14.73 -0.16 15.30
N LYS A 213 -13.43 0.14 15.40
CA LYS A 213 -12.38 -0.88 15.55
C LYS A 213 -12.47 -1.59 16.91
N ARG A 214 -12.73 -0.86 17.99
CA ARG A 214 -13.05 -1.47 19.30
C ARG A 214 -14.24 -2.41 19.21
N HIS A 215 -15.27 -2.04 18.46
CA HIS A 215 -16.41 -2.92 18.24
C HIS A 215 -16.02 -4.21 17.50
N LEU A 216 -15.30 -4.08 16.37
CA LEU A 216 -14.76 -5.21 15.62
C LEU A 216 -14.05 -6.19 16.55
N TRP A 217 -13.08 -5.71 17.33
CA TRP A 217 -12.32 -6.57 18.23
C TRP A 217 -13.17 -7.18 19.35
N SER A 218 -14.24 -6.51 19.79
CA SER A 218 -15.14 -7.03 20.83
C SER A 218 -16.09 -8.13 20.37
N ILE A 219 -16.36 -8.23 19.06
CA ILE A 219 -17.29 -9.21 18.50
C ILE A 219 -16.59 -10.23 17.58
N LEU A 220 -15.28 -10.10 17.41
CA LEU A 220 -14.53 -10.96 16.51
C LEU A 220 -14.74 -12.43 16.89
N PRO A 221 -15.12 -13.32 15.96
CA PRO A 221 -15.34 -14.72 16.28
C PRO A 221 -14.04 -15.39 16.74
N ASP A 222 -14.06 -15.97 17.94
CA ASP A 222 -13.02 -16.88 18.40
C ASP A 222 -13.27 -18.28 17.82
N SER A 223 -12.92 -18.45 16.55
CA SER A 223 -13.19 -19.67 15.80
C SER A 223 -12.13 -19.94 14.75
N ASP A 224 -11.54 -21.13 14.81
CA ASP A 224 -10.63 -21.63 13.77
C ASP A 224 -11.29 -21.64 12.40
N ALA A 225 -12.59 -21.97 12.32
CA ALA A 225 -13.33 -21.94 11.06
C ALA A 225 -13.45 -20.52 10.48
N PHE A 226 -13.63 -19.52 11.34
CA PHE A 226 -13.65 -18.13 10.91
C PHE A 226 -12.28 -17.67 10.43
N LEU A 227 -11.21 -17.98 11.18
CA LEU A 227 -9.84 -17.68 10.79
C LEU A 227 -9.47 -18.36 9.48
N ALA A 228 -9.93 -19.60 9.28
CA ALA A 228 -9.74 -20.35 8.05
C ALA A 228 -10.40 -19.68 6.84
N ARG A 229 -11.66 -19.26 7.00
CA ARG A 229 -12.36 -18.48 5.98
C ARG A 229 -11.62 -17.18 5.67
N PHE A 230 -11.14 -16.48 6.71
CA PHE A 230 -10.42 -15.22 6.56
C PHE A 230 -9.13 -15.37 5.76
N VAL A 231 -8.32 -16.40 6.03
CA VAL A 231 -7.03 -16.61 5.34
C VAL A 231 -7.16 -17.32 3.99
N SER A 232 -8.29 -18.00 3.71
CA SER A 232 -8.52 -18.76 2.47
C SER A 232 -8.20 -18.02 1.16
N PRO A 233 -8.36 -16.69 1.01
CA PRO A 233 -7.95 -16.00 -0.23
C PRO A 233 -6.45 -16.11 -0.54
N VAL A 234 -5.60 -16.35 0.46
CA VAL A 234 -4.16 -16.62 0.27
C VAL A 234 -3.94 -17.97 -0.41
N ALA A 235 -4.82 -18.95 -0.18
CA ALA A 235 -4.78 -20.28 -0.77
C ALA A 235 -5.37 -20.33 -2.18
N GLN A 236 -6.31 -19.44 -2.53
CA GLN A 236 -6.97 -19.45 -3.84
C GLN A 236 -6.04 -19.15 -5.03
N PHE A 237 -4.88 -18.55 -4.77
CA PHE A 237 -3.84 -18.33 -5.76
C PHE A 237 -2.78 -19.45 -5.77
N ASP A 238 -3.09 -20.58 -5.13
CA ASP A 238 -2.28 -21.79 -5.21
C ASP A 238 -2.58 -22.56 -6.51
N HIS A 239 -1.69 -22.43 -7.48
CA HIS A 239 -1.69 -23.28 -8.67
C HIS A 239 -0.83 -24.53 -8.47
N SER A 240 -0.80 -25.10 -7.27
CA SER A 240 0.05 -26.26 -7.00
C SER A 240 -0.55 -27.57 -7.48
N ALA A 241 -0.35 -27.84 -8.77
CA ALA A 241 -0.10 -29.19 -9.25
C ALA A 241 1.10 -29.15 -10.20
N SER A 242 2.20 -29.79 -9.79
CA SER A 242 3.42 -30.05 -10.56
C SER A 242 4.26 -28.84 -11.04
N GLY A 243 5.19 -28.42 -10.18
CA GLY A 243 6.45 -27.81 -10.60
C GLY A 243 6.39 -26.33 -10.98
N TRP A 244 7.57 -25.73 -10.95
CA TRP A 244 7.86 -24.36 -11.37
C TRP A 244 7.42 -24.02 -12.82
N TRP A 245 6.96 -25.00 -13.60
CA TRP A 245 6.52 -24.77 -14.97
C TRP A 245 5.07 -24.29 -15.11
N HIS A 246 4.27 -24.27 -14.02
CA HIS A 246 2.86 -23.87 -14.09
C HIS A 246 2.55 -22.47 -13.52
N TRP A 247 3.43 -21.88 -12.69
CA TRP A 247 3.38 -20.42 -12.44
C TRP A 247 3.55 -19.61 -13.74
N LEU A 248 4.14 -20.28 -14.72
CA LEU A 248 4.48 -19.85 -16.07
C LEU A 248 3.30 -19.74 -17.04
N SER A 249 2.11 -20.26 -16.72
CA SER A 249 1.09 -20.49 -17.75
C SER A 249 -0.35 -20.26 -17.28
N LEU A 250 -0.78 -19.01 -17.13
CA LEU A 250 -2.21 -18.66 -17.27
C LEU A 250 -2.40 -17.26 -17.87
N ARG A 251 -2.13 -17.13 -19.17
CA ARG A 251 -3.12 -16.66 -20.16
C ARG A 251 -2.66 -17.06 -21.57
N HIS A 252 -3.62 -17.59 -22.35
CA HIS A 252 -3.45 -18.09 -23.71
C HIS A 252 -2.84 -17.03 -24.64
N ASP A 253 -1.53 -17.10 -24.86
CA ASP A 253 -0.87 -17.00 -26.17
C ASP A 253 0.60 -17.38 -25.98
N ASP A 254 1.14 -18.16 -26.92
CA ASP A 254 2.43 -18.86 -26.88
C ASP A 254 3.63 -18.13 -26.23
N HIS A 255 4.37 -18.85 -25.38
CA HIS A 255 5.75 -18.61 -24.91
C HIS A 255 6.06 -17.48 -23.90
N ARG A 256 5.10 -16.78 -23.30
CA ARG A 256 5.40 -15.69 -22.33
C ARG A 256 5.26 -16.16 -20.88
N GLN A 257 6.39 -16.28 -20.16
CA GLN A 257 6.40 -16.49 -18.71
C GLN A 257 6.02 -15.18 -18.01
N VAL A 258 4.84 -15.11 -17.38
CA VAL A 258 4.30 -13.89 -16.74
C VAL A 258 4.01 -14.15 -15.27
N VAL A 259 4.33 -13.21 -14.40
CA VAL A 259 3.96 -13.23 -12.97
C VAL A 259 3.09 -12.02 -12.62
N ASP A 260 1.99 -12.27 -11.91
CA ASP A 260 1.18 -11.23 -11.28
C ASP A 260 1.78 -10.85 -9.91
N LEU A 261 2.49 -9.73 -9.85
CA LEU A 261 3.17 -9.26 -8.63
C LEU A 261 2.19 -8.88 -7.50
N LYS A 262 0.92 -8.61 -7.83
CA LYS A 262 -0.13 -8.30 -6.86
C LYS A 262 -0.72 -9.60 -6.30
N LYS A 263 -1.39 -10.39 -7.13
CA LYS A 263 -2.14 -11.57 -6.70
C LYS A 263 -1.23 -12.69 -6.18
N SER A 264 -0.14 -12.95 -6.88
CA SER A 264 0.77 -14.08 -6.56
C SER A 264 1.86 -13.72 -5.56
N GLY A 265 1.92 -12.47 -5.09
CA GLY A 265 2.99 -11.97 -4.23
C GLY A 265 2.47 -11.05 -3.13
N SER A 266 2.41 -9.75 -3.41
CA SER A 266 2.16 -8.74 -2.37
C SER A 266 0.81 -8.92 -1.65
N PHE A 267 -0.25 -9.36 -2.34
CA PHE A 267 -1.52 -9.69 -1.71
C PHE A 267 -1.39 -10.83 -0.68
N GLN A 268 -0.67 -11.91 -1.01
CA GLN A 268 -0.52 -13.06 -0.13
C GLN A 268 0.27 -12.70 1.14
N LEU A 269 1.31 -11.87 1.00
CA LEU A 269 2.08 -11.36 2.13
C LEU A 269 1.20 -10.48 3.02
N VAL A 270 0.55 -9.47 2.45
CA VAL A 270 -0.28 -8.52 3.21
C VAL A 270 -1.45 -9.24 3.88
N HIS A 271 -2.19 -10.06 3.15
CA HIS A 271 -3.38 -10.75 3.68
C HIS A 271 -3.02 -11.85 4.68
N GLY A 272 -1.90 -12.56 4.47
CA GLY A 272 -1.39 -13.51 5.44
C GLY A 272 -0.95 -12.84 6.75
N VAL A 273 -0.29 -11.67 6.68
CA VAL A 273 0.04 -10.90 7.88
C VAL A 273 -1.21 -10.35 8.56
N ARG A 274 -2.25 -9.94 7.80
CA ARG A 274 -3.57 -9.63 8.40
C ARG A 274 -4.14 -10.81 9.15
N ALA A 275 -4.07 -12.03 8.61
CA ALA A 275 -4.60 -13.21 9.28
C ALA A 275 -3.90 -13.48 10.61
N LEU A 276 -2.56 -13.35 10.65
CA LEU A 276 -1.81 -13.45 11.92
C LEU A 276 -2.17 -12.32 12.89
N ALA A 277 -2.29 -11.08 12.40
CA ALA A 277 -2.69 -9.95 13.22
C ALA A 277 -4.10 -10.13 13.80
N LEU A 278 -5.04 -10.65 12.99
CA LEU A 278 -6.41 -10.95 13.40
C LEU A 278 -6.44 -11.99 14.50
N LYS A 279 -5.73 -13.12 14.31
CA LYS A 279 -5.59 -14.20 15.29
C LYS A 279 -5.10 -13.70 16.66
N HIS A 280 -4.18 -12.74 16.65
CA HIS A 280 -3.53 -12.23 17.85
C HIS A 280 -4.08 -10.90 18.35
N HIS A 281 -5.19 -10.41 17.79
CA HIS A 281 -5.80 -9.12 18.15
C HIS A 281 -4.83 -7.93 18.04
N VAL A 282 -3.94 -7.96 17.04
CA VAL A 282 -2.98 -6.87 16.77
C VAL A 282 -3.67 -5.77 15.98
N ASP A 283 -3.96 -4.66 16.67
CA ASP A 283 -4.57 -3.48 16.05
C ASP A 283 -3.54 -2.48 15.49
N ALA A 284 -2.87 -2.91 14.43
CA ALA A 284 -1.96 -2.05 13.67
C ALA A 284 -2.41 -1.96 12.20
N PRO A 285 -2.44 -0.77 11.58
CA PRO A 285 -2.90 -0.62 10.20
C PRO A 285 -1.86 -1.14 9.19
N SER A 286 -0.59 -0.77 9.29
CA SER A 286 0.44 -1.14 8.30
C SER A 286 0.97 -2.56 8.47
N THR A 287 1.38 -3.21 7.36
CA THR A 287 1.99 -4.55 7.42
C THR A 287 3.28 -4.53 8.24
N ARG A 288 4.09 -3.47 8.11
CA ARG A 288 5.30 -3.24 8.90
C ARG A 288 5.03 -3.20 10.40
N ALA A 289 3.99 -2.47 10.82
CA ALA A 289 3.64 -2.37 12.23
C ALA A 289 3.06 -3.69 12.79
N ARG A 290 2.25 -4.40 11.99
CA ARG A 290 1.76 -5.74 12.35
C ARG A 290 2.89 -6.73 12.56
N LEU A 291 3.83 -6.82 11.62
CA LEU A 291 4.99 -7.71 11.74
C LEU A 291 5.81 -7.42 13.00
N ARG A 292 6.05 -6.15 13.31
CA ARG A 292 6.76 -5.76 14.54
C ARG A 292 6.02 -6.20 15.80
N ALA A 293 4.73 -5.90 15.92
CA ALA A 293 3.93 -6.31 17.08
C ALA A 293 3.85 -7.84 17.23
N LEU A 294 3.74 -8.57 16.11
CA LEU A 294 3.74 -10.04 16.09
C LEU A 294 5.08 -10.63 16.57
N VAL A 295 6.21 -10.00 16.25
CA VAL A 295 7.53 -10.40 16.76
C VAL A 295 7.64 -10.09 18.25
N GLU A 296 7.27 -8.88 18.67
CA GLU A 296 7.45 -8.39 20.04
C GLU A 296 6.55 -9.11 21.06
N HIS A 297 5.34 -9.52 20.66
CA HIS A 297 4.32 -9.97 21.60
C HIS A 297 3.75 -11.37 21.33
N HIS A 298 3.95 -11.93 20.13
CA HIS A 298 3.25 -13.15 19.69
C HIS A 298 4.15 -14.23 19.11
N GLY A 299 5.47 -14.09 19.25
CA GLY A 299 6.42 -15.15 18.93
C GLY A 299 6.63 -15.41 17.44
N LEU A 300 6.25 -14.48 16.55
CA LEU A 300 6.63 -14.56 15.14
C LEU A 300 8.16 -14.54 15.03
N PRO A 301 8.81 -15.52 14.37
CA PRO A 301 10.26 -15.54 14.27
C PRO A 301 10.80 -14.25 13.63
N PRO A 302 11.77 -13.54 14.25
CA PRO A 302 12.31 -12.30 13.70
C PRO A 302 12.93 -12.46 12.30
N GLY A 303 13.48 -13.65 11.99
CA GLY A 303 13.96 -14.00 10.66
C GLY A 303 12.84 -13.96 9.62
N LEU A 304 11.75 -14.70 9.88
CA LEU A 304 10.57 -14.72 9.02
C LEU A 304 9.99 -13.32 8.83
N ALA A 305 9.82 -12.54 9.90
CA ALA A 305 9.29 -11.19 9.79
C ALA A 305 10.14 -10.26 8.89
N ARG A 306 11.47 -10.38 8.95
CA ARG A 306 12.38 -9.66 8.04
C ARG A 306 12.20 -10.12 6.60
N ASP A 307 12.17 -11.43 6.37
CA ASP A 307 12.02 -12.00 5.02
C ASP A 307 10.68 -11.57 4.38
N LEU A 308 9.58 -11.59 5.14
CA LEU A 308 8.27 -11.14 4.67
C LEU A 308 8.27 -9.65 4.28
N ARG A 309 8.87 -8.81 5.10
CA ARG A 309 9.01 -7.38 4.82
C ARG A 309 9.85 -7.16 3.56
N ASP A 310 11.01 -7.81 3.47
CA ASP A 310 11.95 -7.61 2.38
C ASP A 310 11.38 -8.14 1.05
N ALA A 311 10.68 -9.27 1.07
CA ALA A 311 9.92 -9.78 -0.08
C ALA A 311 8.80 -8.81 -0.51
N LEU A 312 8.04 -8.27 0.44
CA LEU A 312 6.98 -7.29 0.13
C LEU A 312 7.57 -6.03 -0.51
N HIS A 313 8.65 -5.50 0.06
CA HIS A 313 9.36 -4.34 -0.46
C HIS A 313 9.92 -4.57 -1.88
N LEU A 314 10.51 -5.73 -2.13
CA LEU A 314 10.97 -6.10 -3.47
C LEU A 314 9.80 -6.12 -4.48
N LEU A 315 8.71 -6.80 -4.14
CA LEU A 315 7.55 -6.94 -5.03
C LEU A 315 6.89 -5.58 -5.33
N ILE A 316 6.79 -4.70 -4.33
CA ILE A 316 6.31 -3.33 -4.52
C ILE A 316 7.26 -2.53 -5.41
N GLY A 317 8.58 -2.70 -5.25
CA GLY A 317 9.59 -2.07 -6.08
C GLY A 317 9.53 -2.49 -7.55
N LEU A 318 9.49 -3.80 -7.82
CA LEU A 318 9.33 -4.35 -9.16
C LEU A 318 8.03 -3.87 -9.82
N ARG A 319 6.93 -3.85 -9.06
CA ARG A 319 5.63 -3.35 -9.54
C ARG A 319 5.68 -1.85 -9.87
N LEU A 320 6.37 -1.07 -9.05
CA LEU A 320 6.58 0.35 -9.30
C LEU A 320 7.37 0.58 -10.60
N ASP A 321 8.46 -0.15 -10.80
CA ASP A 321 9.27 -0.03 -12.03
C ASP A 321 8.48 -0.39 -13.28
N HIS A 322 7.70 -1.48 -13.20
CA HIS A 322 6.81 -1.90 -14.27
C HIS A 322 5.77 -0.83 -14.61
N HIS A 323 5.07 -0.30 -13.60
CA HIS A 323 4.08 0.77 -13.81
C HIS A 323 4.73 2.06 -14.36
N LEU A 324 5.92 2.43 -13.91
CA LEU A 324 6.64 3.59 -14.44
C LEU A 324 7.05 3.37 -15.90
N ARG A 325 7.44 2.16 -16.28
CA ARG A 325 7.68 1.78 -17.68
C ARG A 325 6.40 1.87 -18.52
N GLN A 326 5.30 1.28 -18.07
CA GLN A 326 4.01 1.34 -18.77
C GLN A 326 3.56 2.79 -18.99
N ARG A 327 3.64 3.64 -17.96
CA ARG A 327 3.33 5.07 -18.07
C ARG A 327 4.20 5.78 -19.12
N ARG A 328 5.51 5.52 -19.15
CA ARG A 328 6.41 6.08 -20.18
C ARG A 328 6.06 5.64 -21.60
N LEU A 329 5.53 4.43 -21.75
CA LEU A 329 5.12 3.86 -23.03
C LEU A 329 3.65 4.15 -23.40
N GLY A 330 2.91 4.89 -22.56
CA GLY A 330 1.48 5.14 -22.76
C GLY A 330 0.60 3.89 -22.66
N GLN A 331 1.08 2.85 -21.96
CA GLN A 331 0.38 1.58 -21.79
C GLN A 331 -0.55 1.61 -20.56
N PRO A 332 -1.65 0.84 -20.57
CA PRO A 332 -2.48 0.65 -19.39
C PRO A 332 -1.66 0.00 -18.26
N ALA A 333 -1.95 0.39 -17.01
CA ALA A 333 -1.29 -0.20 -15.86
C ALA A 333 -1.85 -1.61 -15.58
N ASP A 334 -0.96 -2.57 -15.37
CA ASP A 334 -1.29 -3.91 -14.87
C ASP A 334 -0.19 -4.41 -13.93
N ASN A 335 -0.43 -5.54 -13.26
CA ASN A 335 0.55 -6.13 -12.34
C ASN A 335 1.32 -7.30 -12.99
N LEU A 336 1.26 -7.43 -14.32
CA LEU A 336 1.73 -8.58 -15.07
C LEU A 336 3.13 -8.31 -15.61
N VAL A 337 4.13 -8.94 -15.00
CA VAL A 337 5.54 -8.78 -15.40
C VAL A 337 6.02 -10.04 -16.10
N GLU A 338 6.63 -9.84 -17.27
CA GLU A 338 7.24 -10.92 -18.04
C GLU A 338 8.68 -11.15 -17.60
N PHE A 339 9.10 -12.41 -17.49
CA PHE A 339 10.46 -12.72 -17.07
C PHE A 339 11.48 -12.12 -18.04
N ARG A 340 11.22 -12.16 -19.34
CA ARG A 340 12.16 -11.57 -20.32
C ARG A 340 12.40 -10.06 -20.15
N ASP A 341 11.51 -9.35 -19.46
CA ASP A 341 11.64 -7.91 -19.19
C ASP A 341 12.52 -7.62 -17.96
N LEU A 342 12.87 -8.66 -17.19
CA LEU A 342 13.70 -8.58 -15.99
C LEU A 342 15.13 -9.04 -16.29
N GLY A 343 16.11 -8.38 -15.69
CA GLY A 343 17.51 -8.79 -15.72
C GLY A 343 17.79 -10.01 -14.84
N THR A 344 18.97 -10.62 -14.99
CA THR A 344 19.37 -11.84 -14.25
C THR A 344 19.31 -11.69 -12.74
N LEU A 345 19.71 -10.53 -12.19
CA LEU A 345 19.62 -10.28 -10.75
C LEU A 345 18.17 -10.12 -10.28
N GLU A 346 17.33 -9.46 -11.06
CA GLU A 346 15.92 -9.28 -10.76
C GLU A 346 15.17 -10.61 -10.79
N HIS A 347 15.54 -11.53 -11.70
CA HIS A 347 15.02 -12.92 -11.68
C HIS A 347 15.33 -13.61 -10.37
N ALA A 348 16.59 -13.65 -9.97
CA ALA A 348 17.01 -14.33 -8.76
C ALA A 348 16.33 -13.75 -7.50
N GLN A 349 16.15 -12.42 -7.47
CA GLN A 349 15.43 -11.74 -6.39
C GLN A 349 13.94 -12.08 -6.40
N LEU A 350 13.28 -12.05 -7.56
CA LEU A 350 11.87 -12.40 -7.69
C LEU A 350 11.63 -13.87 -7.28
N ASP A 351 12.47 -14.79 -7.74
CA ASP A 351 12.41 -16.20 -7.35
C ASP A 351 12.55 -16.38 -5.83
N SER A 352 13.46 -15.64 -5.21
CA SER A 352 13.64 -15.66 -3.75
C SER A 352 12.39 -15.14 -3.02
N ALA A 353 11.79 -14.04 -3.48
CA ALA A 353 10.57 -13.51 -2.89
C ALA A 353 9.37 -14.45 -3.06
N VAL A 354 9.23 -15.11 -4.21
CA VAL A 354 8.20 -16.14 -4.42
C VAL A 354 8.43 -17.34 -3.50
N GLY A 355 9.69 -17.73 -3.27
CA GLY A 355 10.06 -18.74 -2.28
C GLY A 355 9.58 -18.38 -0.87
N ILE A 356 9.83 -17.13 -0.44
CA ILE A 356 9.36 -16.60 0.84
C ILE A 356 7.83 -16.63 0.94
N VAL A 357 7.12 -16.21 -0.10
CA VAL A 357 5.64 -16.29 -0.15
C VAL A 357 5.18 -17.73 0.04
N LYS A 358 5.80 -18.69 -0.64
CA LYS A 358 5.46 -20.12 -0.51
C LYS A 358 5.68 -20.64 0.91
N ASP A 359 6.82 -20.32 1.52
CA ASP A 359 7.12 -20.77 2.87
C ASP A 359 6.23 -20.07 3.92
N PHE A 360 5.87 -18.81 3.69
CA PHE A 360 4.90 -18.11 4.52
C PHE A 360 3.53 -18.77 4.48
N ARG A 361 3.06 -19.23 3.32
CA ARG A 361 1.80 -19.98 3.23
C ARG A 361 1.83 -21.26 4.05
N LYS A 362 2.94 -22.02 4.01
CA LYS A 362 3.10 -23.21 4.87
C LYS A 362 3.09 -22.83 6.34
N TYR A 363 3.73 -21.72 6.70
CA TYR A 363 3.68 -21.19 8.06
C TYR A 363 2.24 -20.87 8.47
N LEU A 364 1.47 -20.20 7.61
CA LEU A 364 0.06 -19.90 7.86
C LEU A 364 -0.78 -21.17 8.03
N GLN A 365 -0.57 -22.22 7.23
CA GLN A 365 -1.29 -23.49 7.38
C GLN A 365 -1.08 -24.14 8.77
N LEU A 366 0.14 -24.03 9.32
CA LEU A 366 0.46 -24.58 10.63
C LEU A 366 -0.11 -23.75 11.78
N HIS A 367 -0.27 -22.44 11.59
CA HIS A 367 -0.60 -21.49 12.67
C HIS A 367 -2.03 -20.93 12.56
N CYS A 368 -2.68 -21.05 11.43
CA CYS A 368 -4.07 -20.73 11.20
C CYS A 368 -4.64 -21.99 10.54
N PRO A 369 -5.29 -22.92 11.26
CA PRO A 369 -5.72 -24.17 10.65
C PRO A 369 -6.81 -23.90 9.61
N PHE A 370 -6.44 -23.90 8.32
CA PHE A 370 -7.35 -23.89 7.18
C PHE A 370 -7.02 -25.05 6.25
N GLU A 371 -8.04 -25.77 5.79
CA GLU A 371 -7.88 -26.74 4.72
C GLU A 371 -7.74 -25.99 3.39
N MET A 372 -6.68 -26.29 2.62
CA MET A 372 -6.66 -25.92 1.20
C MET A 372 -7.53 -26.94 0.47
N LEU A 373 -8.70 -26.51 0.01
CA LEU A 373 -9.58 -27.32 -0.84
C LEU A 373 -8.96 -27.57 -2.20
#